data_AF-A0A931QBI8-F1
#
_entry.id   AF-A0A931QBI8-F1
#
_cell.length_a   1.000
_cell.length_b   1.000
_cell.length_c   1.000
_cell.angle_alpha   90.00
_cell.angle_beta   90.00
_cell.angle_gamma   90.00
#
_symmetry.space_group_name_H-M   'P 1'
#
loop_
_entity.id
_entity.type
_entity.pdbx_description
1 polymer ?
#
loop_
_entity_poly.entity_id
_entity_poly.type
_entity_poly.pdbx_seq_one_letter_code
_entity_poly.pdbx_strand_id
1 'polypeptide(L)'
;MRAHYGLDALDSYATIDDDATRMTPNPARRDADRELRDARHRLGGCEAAEGKASLDGRRPSPELLDAFVAARGEVKRLADAAQAIPAKAPLGEVRPDAVRLAPERKRIHDAIRMATYDAESALARMLGPHYARADDEARSLLREAFRAPADLQVIGDELHVKLCALSAPRRTRAIARLCEELTATKTLYPGTRLTLVYSIKTDR
;
A
#
# COMPACT_ATOMS: atom_id res chain seq x y z
N MET A 1 11.31 4.26 -3.28
CA MET A 1 11.38 3.04 -2.44
C MET A 1 10.34 2.01 -2.89
N ARG A 2 9.03 2.28 -2.80
CA ARG A 2 7.94 1.41 -3.32
C ARG A 2 7.81 1.41 -4.86
N ALA A 3 8.08 2.55 -5.49
CA ALA A 3 7.82 2.78 -6.92
C ALA A 3 8.67 1.92 -7.89
N HIS A 4 9.87 1.48 -7.50
CA HIS A 4 10.76 0.71 -8.40
C HIS A 4 10.47 -0.78 -8.41
N TYR A 5 9.71 -1.27 -7.43
CA TYR A 5 9.40 -2.69 -7.27
C TYR A 5 8.01 -3.05 -7.78
N GLY A 6 7.17 -2.08 -8.14
CA GLY A 6 5.84 -2.36 -8.69
C GLY A 6 4.89 -3.10 -7.74
N LEU A 7 5.06 -2.94 -6.42
CA LEU A 7 4.19 -3.61 -5.42
C LEU A 7 2.70 -3.25 -5.58
N ASP A 8 2.42 -2.02 -6.02
CA ASP A 8 1.07 -1.54 -6.29
C ASP A 8 0.66 -1.72 -7.76
N ALA A 9 1.48 -2.40 -8.58
CA ALA A 9 1.15 -2.63 -9.98
C ALA A 9 0.09 -3.73 -10.13
N LEU A 10 -0.69 -3.63 -11.22
CA LEU A 10 -1.61 -4.66 -11.63
C LEU A 10 -0.86 -5.75 -12.42
N ASP A 11 -0.83 -6.96 -11.87
CA ASP A 11 -0.08 -8.09 -12.44
C ASP A 11 -0.90 -8.95 -13.40
N SER A 12 -2.23 -8.89 -13.30
CA SER A 12 -3.14 -9.68 -14.10
C SER A 12 -4.52 -9.05 -14.16
N TYR A 13 -5.19 -9.20 -15.30
CA TYR A 13 -6.61 -8.89 -15.48
C TYR A 13 -7.52 -10.10 -15.28
N ALA A 14 -6.97 -11.28 -14.96
CA ALA A 14 -7.77 -12.46 -14.69
C ALA A 14 -8.68 -12.22 -13.48
N THR A 15 -9.95 -12.63 -13.60
CA THR A 15 -10.96 -12.50 -12.55
C THR A 15 -11.48 -13.86 -12.13
N ILE A 16 -11.98 -13.94 -10.91
CA ILE A 16 -12.73 -15.06 -10.35
C ILE A 16 -13.97 -14.52 -9.65
N ASP A 17 -15.00 -15.34 -9.49
CA ASP A 17 -16.18 -14.98 -8.73
C ASP A 17 -15.81 -14.60 -7.29
N ASP A 18 -16.44 -13.56 -6.77
CA ASP A 18 -16.29 -13.18 -5.36
C ASP A 18 -17.25 -14.01 -4.49
N ASP A 19 -16.98 -14.06 -3.18
CA ASP A 19 -17.81 -14.76 -2.23
C ASP A 19 -19.15 -14.04 -2.05
N ALA A 20 -20.21 -14.61 -2.65
CA ALA A 20 -21.56 -14.08 -2.59
C ALA A 20 -22.11 -13.95 -1.15
N THR A 21 -21.60 -14.75 -0.21
CA THR A 21 -22.05 -14.73 1.20
C THR A 21 -21.31 -13.68 2.04
N ARG A 22 -20.25 -13.07 1.50
CA ARG A 22 -19.47 -12.05 2.18
C ARG A 22 -20.33 -10.85 2.55
N MET A 23 -20.41 -10.53 3.83
CA MET A 23 -21.20 -9.38 4.31
C MET A 23 -20.53 -8.05 3.95
N THR A 24 -21.23 -7.21 3.19
CA THR A 24 -20.75 -5.90 2.74
C THR A 24 -21.67 -4.77 3.20
N PRO A 25 -21.21 -3.50 3.24
CA PRO A 25 -22.06 -2.36 3.57
C PRO A 25 -23.28 -2.31 2.66
N ASN A 26 -24.47 -2.23 3.26
CA ASN A 26 -25.72 -2.21 2.51
C ASN A 26 -25.94 -0.83 1.85
N PRO A 27 -26.03 -0.73 0.51
CA PRO A 27 -26.28 0.54 -0.16
C PRO A 27 -27.62 1.18 0.24
N ALA A 28 -28.67 0.38 0.46
CA ALA A 28 -29.97 0.88 0.90
C ALA A 28 -29.89 1.52 2.29
N ARG A 29 -29.07 0.96 3.20
CA ARG A 29 -28.78 1.59 4.49
C ARG A 29 -28.06 2.92 4.31
N ARG A 30 -27.04 2.96 3.44
CA ARG A 30 -26.27 4.17 3.16
C ARG A 30 -27.15 5.29 2.59
N ASP A 31 -28.12 4.94 1.76
CA ASP A 31 -29.08 5.87 1.17
C ASP A 31 -30.05 6.40 2.23
N ALA A 32 -30.62 5.52 3.07
CA ALA A 32 -31.47 5.94 4.20
C ALA A 32 -30.72 6.82 5.21
N ASP A 33 -29.46 6.50 5.51
CA ASP A 33 -28.62 7.33 6.38
C ASP A 33 -28.31 8.70 5.74
N ARG A 34 -28.25 8.80 4.41
CA ARG A 34 -28.12 10.08 3.71
C ARG A 34 -29.37 10.93 3.87
N GLU A 35 -30.54 10.35 3.62
CA GLU A 35 -31.82 11.05 3.80
C GLU A 35 -32.03 11.53 5.24
N LEU A 36 -31.66 10.70 6.21
CA LEU A 36 -31.71 11.07 7.63
C LEU A 36 -30.75 12.22 7.96
N ARG A 37 -29.54 12.25 7.38
CA ARG A 37 -28.61 13.38 7.54
C ARG A 37 -29.20 14.66 6.97
N ASP A 38 -29.81 14.60 5.80
CA ASP A 38 -30.43 15.77 5.16
C ASP A 38 -31.63 16.28 5.98
N ALA A 39 -32.44 15.38 6.55
CA ALA A 39 -33.54 15.72 7.44
C ALA A 39 -33.06 16.37 8.74
N ARG A 40 -31.98 15.85 9.35
CA ARG A 40 -31.35 16.45 10.54
C ARG A 40 -30.80 17.84 10.25
N HIS A 41 -30.22 18.05 9.06
CA HIS A 41 -29.76 19.37 8.64
C HIS A 41 -30.94 20.36 8.53
N ARG A 42 -32.07 19.94 7.95
CA ARG A 42 -33.29 20.76 7.90
C ARG A 42 -33.81 21.10 9.30
N LEU A 43 -33.85 20.12 10.20
CA LEU A 43 -34.26 20.33 11.60
C LEU A 43 -33.35 21.36 12.29
N GLY A 44 -32.03 21.24 12.15
CA GLY A 44 -31.08 22.21 12.70
C GLY A 44 -31.28 23.63 12.14
N GLY A 45 -31.70 23.75 10.88
CA GLY A 45 -32.10 25.03 10.28
C GLY A 45 -33.34 25.65 10.96
N CYS A 46 -34.36 24.84 11.23
CA CYS A 46 -35.55 25.27 11.98
C CYS A 46 -35.21 25.68 13.42
N GLU A 47 -34.39 24.88 14.13
CA GLU A 47 -33.92 25.17 15.49
C GLU A 47 -33.14 26.50 15.55
N ALA A 48 -32.28 26.75 14.57
CA ALA A 48 -31.52 27.99 14.49
C ALA A 48 -32.44 29.21 14.26
N ALA A 49 -33.46 29.08 13.42
CA ALA A 49 -34.43 30.15 13.17
C ALA A 49 -35.29 30.46 14.42
N GLU A 50 -35.72 29.42 15.15
CA GLU A 50 -36.45 29.58 16.42
C GLU A 50 -35.58 30.22 17.51
N GLY A 51 -34.33 29.75 17.65
CA GLY A 51 -33.37 30.32 18.58
C GLY A 51 -33.08 31.78 18.28
N LYS A 52 -32.91 32.15 17.00
CA LYS A 52 -32.74 33.55 16.59
C LYS A 52 -33.95 34.42 16.94
N ALA A 53 -35.17 33.96 16.65
CA ALA A 53 -36.38 34.70 17.01
C ALA A 53 -36.46 34.96 18.53
N SER A 54 -36.13 33.95 19.32
CA SER A 54 -36.11 34.02 20.78
C SER A 54 -35.04 35.00 21.31
N LEU A 55 -33.83 34.98 20.74
CA LEU A 55 -32.75 35.91 21.10
C LEU A 55 -33.08 37.36 20.71
N ASP A 56 -33.79 37.56 19.60
CA ASP A 56 -34.28 38.88 19.16
C ASP A 56 -35.47 39.38 20.00
N GLY A 57 -35.88 38.65 21.05
CA GLY A 57 -37.03 38.99 21.90
C GLY A 57 -38.39 38.83 21.20
N ARG A 58 -38.44 38.15 20.05
CA ARG A 58 -39.66 37.91 19.27
C ARG A 58 -40.21 36.54 19.63
N ARG A 59 -41.54 36.41 19.65
CA ARG A 59 -42.17 35.09 19.70
C ARG A 59 -42.00 34.40 18.33
N PRO A 60 -41.62 33.11 18.30
CA PRO A 60 -41.65 32.32 17.07
C PRO A 60 -43.03 32.40 16.40
N SER A 61 -43.06 32.53 15.08
CA SER A 61 -44.34 32.51 14.35
C SER A 61 -44.97 31.11 14.42
N PRO A 62 -46.30 30.99 14.35
CA PRO A 62 -46.97 29.69 14.27
C PRO A 62 -46.44 28.81 13.13
N GLU A 63 -46.19 29.42 11.96
CA GLU A 63 -45.60 28.75 10.79
C GLU A 63 -44.21 28.13 11.09
N LEU A 64 -43.38 28.81 11.87
CA LEU A 64 -42.06 28.32 12.25
C LEU A 64 -42.16 27.16 13.23
N LEU A 65 -43.09 27.23 14.18
CA LEU A 65 -43.35 26.16 15.13
C LEU A 65 -43.90 24.90 14.42
N ASP A 66 -44.83 25.07 13.49
CA ASP A 66 -45.38 23.98 12.68
C ASP A 66 -44.29 23.34 11.81
N ALA A 67 -43.42 24.14 11.18
CA ALA A 67 -42.28 23.65 10.42
C ALA A 67 -41.29 22.86 11.29
N PHE A 68 -41.03 23.32 12.52
CA PHE A 68 -40.17 22.61 13.48
C PHE A 68 -40.77 21.26 13.90
N VAL A 69 -42.06 21.23 14.26
CA VAL A 69 -42.78 20.00 14.62
C VAL A 69 -42.77 19.00 13.45
N ALA A 70 -43.02 19.48 12.23
CA ALA A 70 -42.98 18.66 11.02
C ALA A 70 -41.57 18.09 10.76
N ALA A 71 -40.53 18.93 10.84
CA ALA A 71 -39.14 18.50 10.66
C ALA A 71 -38.71 17.46 11.70
N ARG A 72 -39.11 17.64 12.96
CA ARG A 72 -38.85 16.67 14.03
C ARG A 72 -39.56 15.34 13.80
N GLY A 73 -40.82 15.38 13.37
CA GLY A 73 -41.59 14.20 12.98
C GLY A 73 -40.94 13.43 11.83
N GLU A 74 -40.46 14.16 10.82
CA GLU A 74 -39.78 13.59 9.66
C GLU A 74 -38.45 12.92 10.04
N VAL A 75 -37.63 13.57 10.88
CA VAL A 75 -36.40 12.95 11.40
C VAL A 75 -36.69 11.66 12.14
N LYS A 76 -37.73 11.62 12.97
CA LYS A 76 -38.14 10.42 13.70
C LYS A 76 -38.53 9.30 12.72
N ARG A 77 -39.41 9.60 11.76
CA ARG A 77 -39.87 8.65 10.74
C ARG A 77 -38.71 8.05 9.95
N LEU A 78 -37.78 8.89 9.49
CA LEU A 78 -36.61 8.46 8.73
C LEU A 78 -35.61 7.68 9.59
N ALA A 79 -35.47 8.02 10.88
CA ALA A 79 -34.62 7.26 11.80
C ALA A 79 -35.16 5.84 12.01
N ASP A 80 -36.47 5.71 12.25
CA ASP A 80 -37.14 4.42 12.41
C ASP A 80 -37.03 3.58 11.13
N ALA A 81 -37.28 4.20 9.96
CA ALA A 81 -37.15 3.55 8.66
C ALA A 81 -35.72 3.09 8.38
N ALA A 82 -34.71 3.92 8.66
CA ALA A 82 -33.32 3.54 8.50
C ALA A 82 -32.96 2.36 9.43
N GLN A 83 -33.39 2.39 10.69
CA GLN A 83 -33.14 1.33 11.68
C GLN A 83 -33.67 -0.04 11.26
N ALA A 84 -34.78 -0.08 10.53
CA ALA A 84 -35.32 -1.32 9.97
C ALA A 84 -34.43 -1.94 8.88
N ILE A 85 -33.53 -1.17 8.26
CA ILE A 85 -32.63 -1.65 7.21
C ILE A 85 -31.34 -2.21 7.84
N PRO A 86 -30.96 -3.47 7.54
CA PRO A 86 -29.70 -4.04 8.00
C PRO A 86 -28.49 -3.24 7.54
N ALA A 87 -27.52 -3.04 8.43
CA ALA A 87 -26.30 -2.28 8.12
C ALA A 87 -25.39 -2.97 7.08
N LYS A 88 -25.44 -4.30 7.04
CA LYS A 88 -24.72 -5.11 6.06
C LYS A 88 -25.68 -6.05 5.34
N ALA A 89 -25.36 -6.35 4.08
CA ALA A 89 -26.06 -7.33 3.27
C ALA A 89 -25.06 -8.27 2.58
N PRO A 90 -25.44 -9.51 2.26
CA PRO A 90 -24.61 -10.42 1.47
C PRO A 90 -24.21 -9.79 0.14
N LEU A 91 -22.96 -9.99 -0.29
CA LEU A 91 -22.45 -9.42 -1.52
C LEU A 91 -23.30 -9.81 -2.74
N GLY A 92 -23.75 -11.06 -2.81
CA GLY A 92 -24.55 -11.55 -3.93
C GLY A 92 -25.91 -10.84 -4.08
N GLU A 93 -26.48 -10.32 -2.99
CA GLU A 93 -27.70 -9.51 -3.03
C GLU A 93 -27.42 -8.07 -3.48
N VAL A 94 -26.27 -7.53 -3.07
CA VAL A 94 -25.87 -6.15 -3.36
C VAL A 94 -25.31 -6.01 -4.79
N ARG A 95 -24.55 -7.01 -5.24
CA ARG A 95 -23.86 -7.10 -6.53
C ARG A 95 -23.76 -8.58 -6.96
N PRO A 96 -24.77 -9.10 -7.69
CA PRO A 96 -24.80 -10.49 -8.12
C PRO A 96 -23.60 -10.89 -9.00
N ASP A 97 -23.17 -9.99 -9.89
CA ASP A 97 -22.06 -10.23 -10.83
C ASP A 97 -20.70 -9.77 -10.28
N ALA A 98 -20.56 -9.74 -8.94
CA ALA A 98 -19.33 -9.28 -8.32
C ALA A 98 -18.18 -10.26 -8.58
N VAL A 99 -17.14 -9.74 -9.25
CA VAL A 99 -15.88 -10.46 -9.47
C VAL A 99 -14.75 -9.82 -8.70
N ARG A 100 -13.74 -10.62 -8.37
CA ARG A 100 -12.46 -10.16 -7.81
C ARG A 100 -11.31 -10.57 -8.73
N LEU A 101 -10.20 -9.84 -8.66
CA LEU A 101 -8.99 -10.20 -9.37
C LEU A 101 -8.42 -11.51 -8.82
N ALA A 102 -7.97 -12.39 -9.72
CA ALA A 102 -7.32 -13.64 -9.36
C ALA A 102 -6.01 -13.36 -8.60
N PRO A 103 -5.88 -13.77 -7.32
CA PRO A 103 -4.81 -13.28 -6.46
C PRO A 103 -3.47 -13.99 -6.67
N GLU A 104 -3.46 -15.18 -7.26
CA GLU A 104 -2.29 -16.09 -7.31
C GLU A 104 -1.06 -15.43 -7.93
N ARG A 105 -1.19 -14.88 -9.15
CA ARG A 105 -0.07 -14.22 -9.83
C ARG A 105 0.44 -13.03 -9.05
N LYS A 106 -0.47 -12.20 -8.52
CA LYS A 106 -0.10 -11.05 -7.70
C LYS A 106 0.66 -11.46 -6.45
N ARG A 107 0.21 -12.50 -5.73
CA ARG A 107 0.89 -13.01 -4.54
C ARG A 107 2.31 -13.48 -4.83
N ILE A 108 2.51 -14.22 -5.92
CA ILE A 108 3.85 -14.69 -6.34
C ILE A 108 4.74 -13.50 -6.69
N HIS A 109 4.25 -12.56 -7.50
CA HIS A 109 5.03 -11.36 -7.86
C HIS A 109 5.38 -10.52 -6.64
N ASP A 110 4.42 -10.27 -5.75
CA ASP A 110 4.64 -9.48 -4.55
C ASP A 110 5.65 -10.16 -3.62
N ALA A 111 5.62 -11.50 -3.47
CA ALA A 111 6.62 -12.23 -2.71
C ALA A 111 8.05 -12.01 -3.26
N ILE A 112 8.23 -12.11 -4.58
CA ILE A 112 9.53 -11.88 -5.23
C ILE A 112 9.98 -10.42 -5.10
N ARG A 113 9.06 -9.47 -5.28
CA ARG A 113 9.34 -8.03 -5.18
C ARG A 113 9.73 -7.64 -3.76
N MET A 114 9.03 -8.14 -2.75
CA MET A 114 9.34 -7.90 -1.34
C MET A 114 10.69 -8.51 -0.98
N ALA A 115 10.96 -9.76 -1.37
CA ALA A 115 12.24 -10.41 -1.12
C ALA A 115 13.41 -9.63 -1.74
N THR A 116 13.26 -9.18 -2.99
CA THR A 116 14.28 -8.36 -3.67
C THR A 116 14.46 -7.01 -2.98
N TYR A 117 13.36 -6.35 -2.58
CA TYR A 117 13.40 -5.08 -1.86
C TYR A 117 14.12 -5.19 -0.51
N ASP A 118 13.86 -6.26 0.23
CA ASP A 118 14.50 -6.53 1.52
C ASP A 118 15.98 -6.84 1.35
N ALA A 119 16.35 -7.63 0.33
CA ALA A 119 17.73 -7.91 -0.02
C ALA A 119 18.50 -6.63 -0.42
N GLU A 120 17.96 -5.79 -1.31
CA GLU A 120 18.58 -4.50 -1.66
C GLU A 120 18.70 -3.60 -0.42
N SER A 121 17.68 -3.57 0.45
CA SER A 121 17.72 -2.77 1.67
C SER A 121 18.77 -3.28 2.67
N ALA A 122 19.01 -4.59 2.74
CA ALA A 122 20.10 -5.16 3.52
C ALA A 122 21.47 -4.76 2.96
N LEU A 123 21.66 -4.90 1.64
CA LEU A 123 22.89 -4.48 0.96
C LEU A 123 23.17 -2.99 1.12
N ALA A 124 22.12 -2.14 1.07
CA ALA A 124 22.26 -0.70 1.27
C ALA A 124 22.73 -0.35 2.68
N ARG A 125 22.27 -1.09 3.70
CA ARG A 125 22.76 -0.94 5.08
C ARG A 125 24.21 -1.39 5.23
N MET A 126 24.59 -2.52 4.63
CA MET A 126 25.98 -3.02 4.62
C MET A 126 26.93 -2.04 3.92
N LEU A 127 26.46 -1.34 2.89
CA LEU A 127 27.23 -0.33 2.18
C LEU A 127 27.47 0.94 3.00
N GLY A 128 26.61 1.24 3.99
CA GLY A 128 26.61 2.47 4.80
C GLY A 128 27.99 2.86 5.36
N PRO A 129 28.68 1.97 6.10
CA PRO A 129 30.00 2.25 6.65
C PRO A 129 31.10 2.53 5.60
N HIS A 130 30.90 2.10 4.35
CA HIS A 130 31.94 2.15 3.30
C HIS A 130 31.69 3.24 2.26
N TYR A 131 30.56 3.95 2.34
CA TYR A 131 30.18 4.96 1.37
C TYR A 131 29.58 6.19 2.04
N ALA A 132 30.33 7.28 2.09
CA ALA A 132 29.91 8.52 2.77
C ALA A 132 28.59 9.12 2.25
N ARG A 133 28.18 8.79 1.01
CA ARG A 133 26.91 9.23 0.40
C ARG A 133 25.83 8.14 0.48
N ALA A 134 25.97 7.11 1.32
CA ALA A 134 25.04 5.99 1.37
C ALA A 134 23.58 6.43 1.61
N ASP A 135 23.35 7.44 2.45
CA ASP A 135 22.01 7.94 2.75
C ASP A 135 21.26 8.43 1.49
N ASP A 136 21.98 9.01 0.53
CA ASP A 136 21.41 9.52 -0.72
C ASP A 136 21.54 8.54 -1.90
N GLU A 137 22.68 7.85 -1.98
CA GLU A 137 23.17 7.22 -3.21
C GLU A 137 23.32 5.70 -3.09
N ALA A 138 23.13 5.06 -1.92
CA ALA A 138 23.39 3.62 -1.75
C ALA A 138 22.64 2.77 -2.79
N ARG A 139 21.35 3.04 -2.99
CA ARG A 139 20.54 2.29 -3.97
C ARG A 139 20.92 2.55 -5.41
N SER A 140 21.23 3.81 -5.73
CA SER A 140 21.72 4.16 -7.07
C SER A 140 23.04 3.46 -7.37
N LEU A 141 23.93 3.35 -6.38
CA LEU A 141 25.19 2.62 -6.48
C LEU A 141 24.96 1.11 -6.61
N LEU A 142 24.07 0.51 -5.81
CA LEU A 142 23.72 -0.91 -5.96
C LEU A 142 23.12 -1.21 -7.34
N ARG A 143 22.25 -0.35 -7.86
CA ARG A 143 21.69 -0.50 -9.22
C ARG A 143 22.76 -0.41 -10.30
N GLU A 144 23.77 0.45 -10.12
CA GLU A 144 24.93 0.50 -11.01
C GLU A 144 25.71 -0.82 -10.93
N ALA A 145 25.99 -1.31 -9.72
CA ALA A 145 26.70 -2.57 -9.50
C ALA A 145 25.97 -3.79 -10.09
N PHE A 146 24.65 -3.89 -9.93
CA PHE A 146 23.84 -4.99 -10.49
C PHE A 146 23.81 -4.99 -12.03
N ARG A 147 24.12 -3.87 -12.67
CA ARG A 147 24.19 -3.74 -14.13
C ARG A 147 25.61 -3.82 -14.66
N ALA A 148 26.61 -3.80 -13.78
CA ALA A 148 28.01 -3.91 -14.18
C ALA A 148 28.29 -5.34 -14.68
N PRO A 149 29.07 -5.49 -15.76
CA PRO A 149 29.53 -6.81 -16.18
C PRO A 149 30.34 -7.48 -15.07
N ALA A 150 30.25 -8.81 -15.00
CA ALA A 150 31.01 -9.63 -14.05
C ALA A 150 31.51 -10.89 -14.73
N ASP A 151 32.72 -11.33 -14.37
CA ASP A 151 33.18 -12.67 -14.74
C ASP A 151 32.73 -13.67 -13.68
N LEU A 152 32.21 -14.80 -14.13
CA LEU A 152 31.85 -15.94 -13.28
C LEU A 152 32.84 -17.07 -13.55
N GLN A 153 33.52 -17.52 -12.50
CA GLN A 153 34.50 -18.59 -12.60
C GLN A 153 34.38 -19.55 -11.42
N VAL A 154 34.25 -20.84 -11.71
CA VAL A 154 34.32 -21.89 -10.68
C VAL A 154 35.78 -22.27 -10.46
N ILE A 155 36.26 -22.23 -9.22
CA ILE A 155 37.61 -22.65 -8.84
C ILE A 155 37.47 -23.57 -7.62
N GLY A 156 37.71 -24.88 -7.82
CA GLY A 156 37.43 -25.87 -6.78
C GLY A 156 35.96 -25.84 -6.36
N ASP A 157 35.72 -25.63 -5.06
CA ASP A 157 34.38 -25.56 -4.46
C ASP A 157 33.87 -24.11 -4.30
N GLU A 158 34.47 -23.15 -4.99
CA GLU A 158 34.10 -21.73 -4.94
C GLU A 158 33.59 -21.22 -6.28
N LEU A 159 32.53 -20.40 -6.25
CA LEU A 159 32.07 -19.60 -7.38
C LEU A 159 32.54 -18.16 -7.19
N HIS A 160 33.56 -17.79 -7.96
CA HIS A 160 34.10 -16.43 -7.98
C HIS A 160 33.27 -15.54 -8.90
N VAL A 161 32.76 -14.44 -8.32
CA VAL A 161 32.03 -13.37 -9.01
C VAL A 161 32.91 -12.13 -9.02
N LYS A 162 33.54 -11.83 -10.17
CA LYS A 162 34.47 -10.71 -10.34
C LYS A 162 33.80 -9.55 -11.07
N LEU A 163 33.29 -8.57 -10.33
CA LEU A 163 32.61 -7.39 -10.85
C LEU A 163 33.61 -6.44 -11.53
N CYS A 164 33.28 -5.91 -12.71
CA CYS A 164 34.05 -4.83 -13.32
C CYS A 164 34.08 -3.57 -12.44
N ALA A 165 35.11 -2.75 -12.60
CA ALA A 165 35.16 -1.44 -11.95
C ALA A 165 33.98 -0.56 -12.36
N LEU A 166 33.49 0.23 -11.41
CA LEU A 166 32.36 1.14 -11.60
C LEU A 166 32.80 2.51 -12.15
N SER A 167 31.85 3.38 -12.45
CA SER A 167 32.08 4.65 -13.15
C SER A 167 33.01 5.62 -12.42
N ALA A 168 33.26 5.41 -11.12
CA ALA A 168 34.13 6.25 -10.31
C ALA A 168 34.92 5.43 -9.29
N PRO A 169 36.22 5.75 -9.02
CA PRO A 169 37.04 5.01 -8.07
C PRO A 169 36.43 4.90 -6.67
N ARG A 170 35.74 5.95 -6.19
CA ARG A 170 35.04 5.92 -4.88
C ARG A 170 33.93 4.87 -4.83
N ARG A 171 33.21 4.67 -5.95
CA ARG A 171 32.12 3.71 -6.07
C ARG A 171 32.67 2.29 -6.14
N THR A 172 33.71 2.09 -6.93
CA THR A 172 34.46 0.83 -7.00
C THR A 172 34.99 0.43 -5.62
N ARG A 173 35.61 1.35 -4.87
CA ARG A 173 36.10 1.07 -3.51
C ARG A 173 34.96 0.67 -2.55
N ALA A 174 33.84 1.38 -2.57
CA ALA A 174 32.70 1.06 -1.72
C ALA A 174 32.12 -0.34 -2.02
N ILE A 175 31.95 -0.69 -3.30
CA ILE A 175 31.49 -2.03 -3.69
C ILE A 175 32.55 -3.10 -3.40
N ALA A 176 33.84 -2.81 -3.52
CA ALA A 176 34.89 -3.74 -3.10
C ALA A 176 34.75 -4.13 -1.61
N ARG A 177 34.50 -3.15 -0.73
CA ARG A 177 34.24 -3.41 0.69
C ARG A 177 32.98 -4.24 0.91
N LEU A 178 31.91 -3.95 0.16
CA LEU A 178 30.70 -4.77 0.19
C LEU A 178 30.97 -6.22 -0.27
N CYS A 179 31.80 -6.41 -1.30
CA CYS A 179 32.21 -7.74 -1.75
C CYS A 179 32.97 -8.52 -0.67
N GLU A 180 33.85 -7.85 0.08
CA GLU A 180 34.54 -8.45 1.22
C GLU A 180 33.54 -8.93 2.29
N GLU A 181 32.57 -8.09 2.66
CA GLU A 181 31.53 -8.48 3.63
C GLU A 181 30.67 -9.64 3.14
N LEU A 182 30.24 -9.61 1.87
CA LEU A 182 29.46 -10.69 1.28
C LEU A 182 30.25 -12.00 1.22
N THR A 183 31.54 -11.95 0.87
CA THR A 183 32.42 -13.12 0.87
C THR A 183 32.59 -13.68 2.28
N ALA A 184 32.70 -12.82 3.29
CA ALA A 184 32.85 -13.24 4.68
C ALA A 184 31.64 -14.03 5.21
N THR A 185 30.46 -13.87 4.60
CA THR A 185 29.25 -14.65 4.97
C THR A 185 29.35 -16.14 4.63
N LYS A 186 30.29 -16.55 3.76
CA LYS A 186 30.43 -17.93 3.26
C LYS A 186 29.11 -18.50 2.72
N THR A 187 28.34 -17.65 2.04
CA THR A 187 27.04 -18.02 1.48
C THR A 187 27.22 -19.06 0.38
N LEU A 188 26.40 -20.12 0.40
CA LEU A 188 26.36 -21.12 -0.67
C LEU A 188 25.49 -20.64 -1.83
N TYR A 189 25.92 -20.92 -3.06
CA TYR A 189 25.12 -20.65 -4.24
C TYR A 189 23.90 -21.60 -4.28
N PRO A 190 22.67 -21.08 -4.41
CA PRO A 190 21.45 -21.89 -4.33
C PRO A 190 21.47 -23.12 -5.24
N GLY A 191 21.07 -24.27 -4.70
CA GLY A 191 21.03 -25.54 -5.44
C GLY A 191 22.39 -26.20 -5.67
N THR A 192 23.48 -25.69 -5.09
CA THR A 192 24.84 -26.25 -5.24
C THR A 192 25.57 -26.32 -3.89
N ARG A 193 26.82 -26.81 -3.93
CA ARG A 193 27.77 -26.76 -2.79
C ARG A 193 28.84 -25.68 -2.95
N LEU A 194 28.72 -24.83 -3.98
CA LEU A 194 29.72 -23.80 -4.27
C LEU A 194 29.59 -22.65 -3.28
N THR A 195 30.70 -22.24 -2.67
CA THR A 195 30.76 -21.04 -1.83
C THR A 195 30.94 -19.80 -2.69
N LEU A 196 30.13 -18.76 -2.46
CA LEU A 196 30.20 -17.51 -3.20
C LEU A 196 31.36 -16.64 -2.72
N VAL A 197 32.22 -16.25 -3.67
CA VAL A 197 33.36 -15.35 -3.42
C VAL A 197 33.24 -14.14 -4.35
N TYR A 198 33.08 -12.96 -3.79
CA TYR A 198 32.91 -11.71 -4.52
C TYR A 198 34.19 -10.90 -4.54
N SER A 199 34.51 -10.30 -5.68
CA SER A 199 35.61 -9.36 -5.79
C SER A 199 35.40 -8.36 -6.92
N ILE A 200 36.23 -7.32 -6.95
CA ILE A 200 36.31 -6.36 -8.04
C ILE A 200 37.51 -6.74 -8.93
N LYS A 201 37.34 -6.62 -10.25
CA LYS A 201 38.45 -6.73 -11.19
C LYS A 201 39.46 -5.62 -10.91
N THR A 202 40.66 -6.02 -10.51
CA THR A 202 41.80 -5.12 -10.47
C THR A 202 42.34 -5.00 -11.89
N ASP A 203 42.04 -3.89 -12.56
CA ASP A 203 42.77 -3.51 -13.76
C ASP A 203 44.24 -3.31 -13.34
N ARG A 204 45.11 -4.20 -13.81
CA ARG A 204 46.55 -4.00 -13.82
C ARG A 204 46.95 -3.54 -15.21
#